data_AF-A0A8C0NW14-F1
#
_entry.id   AF-A0A8C0NW14-F1
#
_cell.length_a   1.000
_cell.length_b   1.000
_cell.length_c   1.000
_cell.angle_alpha   90.00
_cell.angle_beta   90.00
_cell.angle_gamma   90.00
#
_symmetry.space_group_name_H-M   'P 1'
#
loop_
_entity.id
_entity.type
_entity.pdbx_description
1 polymer ?
#
loop_
_entity_poly.entity_id
_entity_poly.type
_entity_poly.pdbx_seq_one_letter_code
_entity_poly.pdbx_strand_id
1 'polypeptide(L)'
;MTKSFMGVTSHDAEVPEPQRENSQVRVMENTVTNAEKYFGQFCSLLAAYTRKTARLRDKADQLVKQLIDFANTENPEMRATVRNFAEDLAKVQDYRQAEVERLETKVIHPMKLYGAHIKQTRAEIKKFKQVQKNEIKQLEKLEKLRQKSPSDRQMISQAETSVQRASVDASRTTHQLEEMIDTFQKQKLKDLQKILSDFVTIEMVFHAKAVEVYSSAFQSLDSYDLERDLEDFRAKTHGVYGHHDARPLKDTTPSPTVPWSLAGQSTQTAIQSQRGEEEESTDHSAEEDPVEDLTGQGQTPHPEGQSSPV
;
A
#
# COMPACT_ATOMS: atom_id res chain seq x y z
N MET A 1 -3.33 76.36 -16.94
CA MET A 1 -4.08 75.09 -16.96
C MET A 1 -3.14 73.98 -17.35
N THR A 2 -2.73 73.14 -16.40
CA THR A 2 -2.61 71.68 -16.60
C THR A 2 -2.47 71.01 -15.24
N LYS A 3 -3.27 69.96 -15.06
CA LYS A 3 -3.58 69.28 -13.81
C LYS A 3 -2.55 68.21 -13.47
N SER A 4 -2.47 67.97 -12.17
CA SER A 4 -1.93 66.81 -11.45
C SER A 4 -2.16 65.45 -12.12
N PHE A 5 -1.16 64.56 -12.01
CA PHE A 5 -1.36 63.11 -12.01
C PHE A 5 -0.49 62.49 -10.90
N MET A 6 -1.13 62.22 -9.77
CA MET A 6 -0.69 61.22 -8.78
C MET A 6 -0.90 59.82 -9.39
N GLY A 7 0.02 58.90 -9.12
CA GLY A 7 -0.07 57.53 -9.61
C GLY A 7 0.75 56.54 -8.77
N VAL A 8 0.28 56.32 -7.54
CA VAL A 8 0.30 55.07 -6.75
C VAL A 8 1.58 54.23 -6.77
N THR A 9 2.38 54.35 -5.70
CA THR A 9 3.24 53.25 -5.23
C THR A 9 2.39 52.25 -4.46
N SER A 10 2.38 50.99 -4.90
CA SER A 10 1.84 49.86 -4.13
C SER A 10 2.53 49.81 -2.76
N HIS A 11 1.78 50.09 -1.70
CA HIS A 11 2.12 49.57 -0.38
C HIS A 11 1.74 48.10 -0.38
N ASP A 12 2.75 47.23 -0.42
CA ASP A 12 2.61 45.89 0.13
C ASP A 12 2.07 46.04 1.55
N ALA A 13 0.81 45.66 1.74
CA ALA A 13 0.19 45.61 3.05
C ALA A 13 0.94 44.55 3.86
N GLU A 14 1.92 45.00 4.63
CA GLU A 14 2.69 44.16 5.53
C GLU A 14 1.74 43.58 6.58
N VAL A 15 1.32 42.33 6.37
CA VAL A 15 0.45 41.61 7.30
C VAL A 15 1.12 41.62 8.68
N PRO A 16 0.44 42.08 9.74
CA PRO A 16 0.97 42.13 11.10
C PRO A 16 1.60 40.78 11.50
N GLU A 17 2.81 40.79 12.08
CA GLU A 17 3.52 39.59 12.56
C GLU A 17 2.63 38.55 13.28
N PRO A 18 1.76 38.91 14.24
CA PRO A 18 0.90 37.94 14.91
C PRO A 18 -0.15 37.28 14.00
N GLN A 19 -0.51 37.89 12.86
CA GLN A 19 -1.39 37.28 11.86
C GLN A 19 -0.63 36.35 10.92
N ARG A 20 0.63 36.68 10.58
CA ARG A 20 1.51 35.81 9.78
C ARG A 20 1.81 34.51 10.51
N GLU A 21 2.22 34.57 11.78
CA GLU A 21 2.49 33.38 12.60
C GLU A 21 1.26 32.46 12.72
N ASN A 22 0.06 33.03 12.90
CA ASN A 22 -1.18 32.25 12.97
C ASN A 22 -1.51 31.50 11.66
N SER A 23 -1.22 32.12 10.51
CA SER A 23 -1.42 31.48 9.20
C SER A 23 -0.43 30.35 8.93
N GLN A 24 0.83 30.55 9.32
CA GLN A 24 1.90 29.57 9.16
C GLN A 24 1.65 28.32 10.03
N VAL A 25 1.26 28.52 11.30
CA VAL A 25 0.92 27.42 12.21
C VAL A 25 -0.24 26.59 11.66
N ARG A 26 -1.25 27.24 11.08
CA ARG A 26 -2.37 26.55 10.43
C ARG A 26 -1.90 25.65 9.28
N VAL A 27 -0.94 26.09 8.48
CA VAL A 27 -0.35 25.27 7.39
C VAL A 27 0.37 24.04 7.95
N MET A 28 1.14 24.20 9.02
CA MET A 28 1.82 23.09 9.69
C MET A 28 0.83 22.07 10.25
N GLU A 29 -0.25 22.54 10.89
CA GLU A 29 -1.32 21.67 11.41
C GLU A 29 -2.05 20.90 10.31
N ASN A 30 -2.41 21.60 9.23
CA ASN A 30 -3.07 20.98 8.08
C ASN A 30 -2.17 19.92 7.46
N THR A 31 -0.86 20.14 7.41
CA THR A 31 0.11 19.18 6.88
C THR A 31 0.09 17.86 7.66
N VAL A 32 0.09 17.93 8.99
CA VAL A 32 0.05 16.75 9.87
C VAL A 32 -1.34 16.10 9.87
N THR A 33 -2.40 16.89 9.84
CA THR A 33 -3.79 16.39 9.81
C THR A 33 -4.08 15.65 8.50
N ASN A 34 -3.64 16.20 7.37
CA ASN A 34 -3.77 15.54 6.08
C ASN A 34 -2.94 14.25 6.04
N ALA A 35 -1.72 14.27 6.60
CA ALA A 35 -0.90 13.06 6.69
C ALA A 35 -1.61 11.98 7.49
N GLU A 36 -2.19 12.30 8.67
CA GLU A 36 -2.95 11.33 9.46
C GLU A 36 -4.10 10.71 8.68
N LYS A 37 -4.93 11.56 8.06
CA LYS A 37 -6.10 11.11 7.32
C LYS A 37 -5.70 10.16 6.19
N TYR A 38 -4.83 10.61 5.30
CA TYR A 38 -4.53 9.85 4.09
C TYR A 38 -3.64 8.65 4.36
N PHE A 39 -2.64 8.74 5.25
CA PHE A 39 -1.79 7.58 5.56
C PHE A 39 -2.58 6.51 6.32
N GLY A 40 -3.53 6.91 7.18
CA GLY A 40 -4.45 5.97 7.81
C GLY A 40 -5.35 5.25 6.80
N GLN A 41 -5.91 6.00 5.84
CA GLN A 41 -6.71 5.44 4.75
C GLN A 41 -5.89 4.50 3.85
N PHE A 42 -4.71 4.93 3.40
CA PHE A 42 -3.82 4.13 2.58
C PHE A 42 -3.37 2.86 3.30
N CYS A 43 -2.96 2.94 4.57
CA CYS A 43 -2.58 1.77 5.34
C CYS A 43 -3.73 0.74 5.43
N SER A 44 -4.95 1.22 5.65
CA SER A 44 -6.13 0.34 5.77
C SER A 44 -6.47 -0.32 4.44
N LEU A 45 -6.44 0.46 3.35
CA LEU A 45 -6.75 -0.04 2.01
C LEU A 45 -5.68 -1.02 1.50
N LEU A 46 -4.40 -0.71 1.69
CA LEU A 46 -3.28 -1.59 1.33
C LEU A 46 -3.30 -2.89 2.14
N ALA A 47 -3.64 -2.83 3.43
CA ALA A 47 -3.83 -4.04 4.23
C ALA A 47 -5.04 -4.88 3.78
N ALA A 48 -6.13 -4.25 3.35
CA ALA A 48 -7.26 -4.97 2.77
C ALA A 48 -6.91 -5.60 1.42
N TYR A 49 -6.18 -4.87 0.57
CA TYR A 49 -5.66 -5.36 -0.70
C TYR A 49 -4.80 -6.61 -0.51
N THR A 50 -3.77 -6.56 0.34
CA THR A 50 -2.87 -7.69 0.60
C THR A 50 -3.61 -8.91 1.18
N ARG A 51 -4.61 -8.70 2.05
CA ARG A 51 -5.46 -9.80 2.55
C ARG A 51 -6.32 -10.42 1.43
N LYS A 52 -6.87 -9.61 0.51
CA LYS A 52 -7.60 -10.13 -0.66
C LYS A 52 -6.68 -10.92 -1.59
N THR A 53 -5.43 -10.49 -1.77
CA THR A 53 -4.41 -11.25 -2.52
C THR A 53 -4.11 -12.60 -1.86
N ALA A 54 -3.95 -12.64 -0.54
CA ALA A 54 -3.79 -13.91 0.19
C ALA A 54 -5.01 -14.84 0.05
N ARG A 55 -6.24 -14.30 0.12
CA ARG A 55 -7.46 -15.09 -0.10
C ARG A 55 -7.56 -15.65 -1.53
N LEU A 56 -7.07 -14.91 -2.53
CA LEU A 56 -7.01 -15.39 -3.91
C LEU A 56 -6.04 -16.59 -4.01
N ARG A 57 -4.90 -16.53 -3.32
CA ARG A 57 -3.97 -17.66 -3.20
C ARG A 57 -4.67 -18.89 -2.61
N ASP A 58 -5.36 -18.73 -1.48
CA ASP A 58 -6.07 -19.83 -0.82
C ASP A 58 -7.11 -20.51 -1.72
N LYS A 59 -7.80 -19.72 -2.57
CA LYS A 59 -8.76 -20.25 -3.55
C LYS A 59 -8.09 -20.97 -4.70
N ALA A 60 -6.95 -20.48 -5.16
CA ALA A 60 -6.15 -21.16 -6.17
C ALA A 60 -5.57 -22.48 -5.64
N ASP A 61 -5.14 -22.54 -4.37
CA ASP A 61 -4.67 -23.79 -3.75
C ASP A 61 -5.78 -24.85 -3.66
N GLN A 62 -7.02 -24.42 -3.36
CA GLN A 62 -8.19 -25.30 -3.42
C GLN A 62 -8.44 -25.82 -4.84
N LEU A 63 -8.29 -24.98 -5.85
CA LEU A 63 -8.44 -25.38 -7.25
C LEU A 63 -7.35 -26.36 -7.67
N VAL A 64 -6.08 -26.13 -7.30
CA VAL A 64 -4.96 -27.06 -7.54
C VAL A 64 -5.29 -28.44 -7.00
N LYS A 65 -5.81 -28.53 -5.77
CA LYS A 65 -6.21 -29.81 -5.18
C LYS A 65 -7.29 -30.51 -6.01
N GLN A 66 -8.34 -29.79 -6.41
CA GLN A 66 -9.42 -30.37 -7.22
C GLN A 66 -8.94 -30.81 -8.61
N LEU A 67 -8.01 -30.08 -9.23
CA LEU A 67 -7.41 -30.46 -10.50
C LEU A 67 -6.61 -31.77 -10.38
N ILE A 68 -5.85 -31.93 -9.29
CA ILE A 68 -5.11 -33.18 -9.02
C ILE A 68 -6.09 -34.34 -8.80
N ASP A 69 -7.15 -34.12 -8.02
CA ASP A 69 -8.19 -35.13 -7.78
C ASP A 69 -8.88 -35.56 -9.08
N PHE A 70 -9.24 -34.61 -9.94
CA PHE A 70 -9.79 -34.88 -11.28
C PHE A 70 -8.78 -35.61 -12.17
N ALA A 71 -7.53 -35.17 -12.24
CA ALA A 71 -6.52 -35.84 -13.07
C ALA A 71 -6.37 -37.33 -12.73
N ASN A 72 -6.58 -37.72 -11.46
CA ASN A 72 -6.52 -39.12 -11.03
C ASN A 72 -7.64 -39.99 -11.63
N THR A 73 -8.76 -39.40 -12.07
CA THR A 73 -9.87 -40.13 -12.73
C THR A 73 -9.66 -40.31 -14.23
N GLU A 74 -8.75 -39.52 -14.82
CA GLU A 74 -8.57 -39.47 -16.27
C GLU A 74 -7.55 -40.48 -16.80
N ASN A 75 -7.54 -40.63 -18.13
CA ASN A 75 -6.55 -41.41 -18.87
C ASN A 75 -5.12 -40.85 -18.70
N PRO A 76 -4.07 -41.65 -18.95
CA PRO A 76 -2.68 -41.25 -18.71
C PRO A 76 -2.27 -39.91 -19.32
N GLU A 77 -2.69 -39.62 -20.56
CA GLU A 77 -2.34 -38.38 -21.26
C GLU A 77 -3.03 -37.17 -20.61
N MET A 78 -4.36 -37.17 -20.49
CA MET A 78 -5.09 -36.09 -19.81
C MET A 78 -4.66 -35.92 -18.34
N ARG A 79 -4.40 -37.02 -17.63
CA ARG A 79 -3.88 -37.01 -16.25
C ARG A 79 -2.55 -36.27 -16.16
N ALA A 80 -1.62 -36.56 -17.07
CA ALA A 80 -0.32 -35.89 -17.09
C ALA A 80 -0.49 -34.40 -17.38
N THR A 81 -1.27 -34.03 -18.41
CA THR A 81 -1.54 -32.65 -18.79
C THR A 81 -2.14 -31.83 -17.64
N VAL A 82 -3.20 -32.34 -16.99
CA VAL A 82 -3.86 -31.63 -15.89
C VAL A 82 -2.97 -31.54 -14.64
N ARG A 83 -2.19 -32.57 -14.33
CA ARG A 83 -1.23 -32.51 -13.22
C ARG A 83 -0.15 -31.46 -13.46
N ASN A 84 0.44 -31.42 -14.65
CA ASN A 84 1.44 -30.42 -15.00
C ASN A 84 0.87 -29.00 -14.89
N PHE A 85 -0.36 -28.79 -15.37
CA PHE A 85 -1.05 -27.50 -15.21
C PHE A 85 -1.29 -27.14 -13.74
N ALA A 86 -1.73 -28.11 -12.92
CA ALA A 86 -1.94 -27.89 -11.49
C ALA A 86 -0.63 -27.54 -10.75
N GLU A 87 0.49 -28.18 -11.11
CA GLU A 87 1.83 -27.87 -10.59
C GLU A 87 2.28 -26.45 -10.97
N ASP A 88 2.08 -26.03 -12.22
CA ASP A 88 2.36 -24.66 -12.64
C ASP A 88 1.47 -23.64 -11.92
N LEU A 89 0.18 -23.94 -11.73
CA LEU A 89 -0.73 -23.07 -10.99
C LEU A 89 -0.33 -22.95 -9.51
N ALA A 90 0.13 -24.03 -8.89
CA ALA A 90 0.67 -24.03 -7.53
C ALA A 90 1.93 -23.16 -7.43
N LYS A 91 2.83 -23.26 -8.41
CA LYS A 91 4.03 -22.41 -8.48
C LYS A 91 3.69 -20.92 -8.58
N VAL A 92 2.62 -20.54 -9.29
CA VAL A 92 2.13 -19.15 -9.28
C VAL A 92 1.69 -18.73 -7.87
N GLN A 93 1.13 -19.65 -7.07
CA GLN A 93 0.71 -19.36 -5.69
C GLN A 93 1.90 -19.17 -4.76
N ASP A 94 3.00 -19.89 -4.95
CA ASP A 94 4.25 -19.64 -4.21
C ASP A 94 4.79 -18.22 -4.47
N TYR A 95 4.74 -17.75 -5.72
CA TYR A 95 5.09 -16.37 -6.05
C TYR A 95 4.13 -15.36 -5.45
N ARG A 96 2.83 -15.67 -5.41
CA ARG A 96 1.80 -14.84 -4.76
C ARG A 96 2.00 -14.78 -3.25
N GLN A 97 2.46 -15.86 -2.62
CA GLN A 97 2.82 -15.86 -1.20
C GLN A 97 3.99 -14.89 -0.94
N ALA A 98 5.03 -14.96 -1.76
CA ALA A 98 6.16 -14.03 -1.66
C ALA A 98 5.75 -12.57 -1.92
N GLU A 99 4.80 -12.32 -2.83
CA GLU A 99 4.18 -11.00 -3.05
C GLU A 99 3.49 -10.50 -1.78
N VAL A 100 2.62 -11.32 -1.16
CA VAL A 100 1.90 -10.98 0.07
C VAL A 100 2.87 -10.59 1.19
N GLU A 101 3.89 -11.41 1.46
CA GLU A 101 4.89 -11.14 2.50
C GLU A 101 5.68 -9.83 2.23
N ARG A 102 6.00 -9.56 0.97
CA ARG A 102 6.71 -8.33 0.58
C ARG A 102 5.81 -7.10 0.72
N LEU A 103 4.54 -7.19 0.34
CA LEU A 103 3.57 -6.11 0.54
C LEU A 103 3.40 -5.81 2.04
N GLU A 104 3.30 -6.83 2.88
CA GLU A 104 3.21 -6.65 4.33
C GLU A 104 4.44 -5.93 4.90
N THR A 105 5.63 -6.37 4.51
CA THR A 105 6.90 -5.88 5.10
C THR A 105 7.38 -4.55 4.53
N LYS A 106 7.20 -4.30 3.23
CA LYS A 106 7.76 -3.12 2.53
C LYS A 106 6.75 -2.01 2.30
N VAL A 107 5.45 -2.32 2.34
CA VAL A 107 4.39 -1.35 2.06
C VAL A 107 3.56 -1.08 3.32
N ILE A 108 2.97 -2.12 3.90
CA ILE A 108 2.04 -1.96 5.03
C ILE A 108 2.79 -1.60 6.31
N HIS A 109 3.88 -2.29 6.65
CA HIS A 109 4.60 -2.03 7.90
C HIS A 109 5.13 -0.59 7.99
N PRO A 110 5.81 -0.02 6.98
CA PRO A 110 6.21 1.39 7.01
C PRO A 110 5.03 2.35 7.15
N MET A 111 3.91 2.10 6.46
CA MET A 111 2.68 2.90 6.61
C MET A 111 2.14 2.86 8.04
N LYS A 112 2.18 1.70 8.72
CA LYS A 112 1.77 1.58 10.14
C LYS A 112 2.65 2.41 11.07
N LEU A 113 3.97 2.42 10.86
CA LEU A 113 4.91 3.16 11.70
C LEU A 113 4.67 4.68 11.67
N TYR A 114 4.13 5.23 10.57
CA TYR A 114 3.78 6.64 10.46
C TYR A 114 2.76 7.11 11.50
N GLY A 115 1.91 6.22 12.03
CA GLY A 115 0.97 6.56 13.09
C GLY A 115 1.66 7.10 14.36
N ALA A 116 2.82 6.53 14.72
CA ALA A 116 3.61 7.00 15.87
C ALA A 116 4.24 8.38 15.60
N HIS A 117 4.85 8.55 14.42
CA HIS A 117 5.45 9.82 14.02
C HIS A 117 4.43 10.97 14.01
N ILE A 118 3.26 10.74 13.41
CA ILE A 118 2.17 11.73 13.33
C ILE A 118 1.68 12.11 14.74
N LYS A 119 1.53 11.12 15.63
CA LYS A 119 1.12 11.36 17.02
C LYS A 119 2.14 12.22 17.77
N GLN A 120 3.43 11.97 17.58
CA GLN A 120 4.50 12.76 18.19
C GLN A 120 4.51 14.20 17.67
N THR A 121 4.50 14.41 16.34
CA THR A 121 4.45 15.75 15.74
C THR A 121 3.23 16.54 16.21
N ARG A 122 2.07 15.88 16.34
CA ARG A 122 0.86 16.52 16.90
C ARG A 122 1.01 16.94 18.36
N ALA A 123 1.69 16.15 19.18
CA ALA A 123 1.91 16.49 20.58
C ALA A 123 2.76 17.77 20.69
N GLU A 124 3.78 17.90 19.85
CA GLU A 124 4.62 19.10 19.83
C GLU A 124 3.89 20.33 19.29
N ILE A 125 3.05 20.20 18.26
CA ILE A 125 2.14 21.29 17.82
C ILE A 125 1.26 21.77 18.98
N LYS A 126 0.68 20.85 19.76
CA LYS A 126 -0.15 21.21 20.92
C LYS A 126 0.65 21.96 21.99
N LYS A 127 1.89 21.53 22.24
CA LYS A 127 2.80 22.20 23.18
C LYS A 127 3.13 23.62 22.71
N PHE A 128 3.46 23.78 21.43
CA PHE A 128 3.67 25.09 20.81
C PHE A 128 2.47 26.02 21.00
N LYS A 129 1.25 25.55 20.67
CA LYS A 129 0.02 26.33 20.85
C LYS A 129 -0.20 26.80 22.28
N GLN A 130 0.20 26.01 23.27
CA GLN A 130 0.09 26.38 24.67
C GLN A 130 1.04 27.52 25.05
N VAL A 131 2.25 27.55 24.46
CA VAL A 131 3.22 28.64 24.63
C VAL A 131 2.71 29.92 23.96
N GLN A 132 2.25 29.84 22.70
CA GLN A 132 1.66 30.96 21.99
C GLN A 132 0.43 31.54 22.73
N LYS A 133 -0.44 30.67 23.27
CA LYS A 133 -1.57 31.12 24.10
C LYS A 133 -1.13 31.85 25.37
N ASN A 134 0.00 31.46 25.96
CA ASN A 134 0.55 32.17 27.12
C ASN A 134 1.06 33.57 26.73
N GLU A 135 1.76 33.70 25.60
CA GLU A 135 2.20 34.99 25.07
C GLU A 135 1.02 35.96 24.84
N ILE A 136 -0.01 35.50 24.13
CA ILE A 136 -1.24 36.29 23.89
C ILE A 136 -1.86 36.76 25.22
N LYS A 137 -1.93 35.88 26.23
CA LYS A 137 -2.45 36.23 27.56
C LYS A 137 -1.60 37.29 28.27
N GLN A 138 -0.27 37.24 28.14
CA GLN A 138 0.59 38.27 28.75
C GLN A 138 0.41 39.61 28.03
N LEU A 139 0.28 39.61 26.70
CA LEU A 139 0.01 40.82 25.91
C LEU A 139 -1.31 41.47 26.31
N GLU A 140 -2.40 40.69 26.39
CA GLU A 140 -3.71 41.19 26.83
C GLU A 140 -3.66 41.75 28.26
N LYS A 141 -2.90 41.11 29.15
CA LYS A 141 -2.75 41.56 30.54
C LYS A 141 -2.03 42.90 30.60
N LEU A 142 -0.96 43.08 29.82
CA LEU A 142 -0.22 44.33 29.73
C LEU A 142 -1.11 45.47 29.16
N GLU A 143 -1.88 45.19 28.11
CA GLU A 143 -2.79 46.17 27.51
C GLU A 143 -3.87 46.62 28.49
N LYS A 144 -4.52 45.66 29.18
CA LYS A 144 -5.52 45.96 30.21
C LYS A 144 -4.94 46.80 31.36
N LEU A 145 -3.70 46.52 31.77
CA LEU A 145 -3.03 47.28 32.83
C LEU A 145 -2.74 48.72 32.40
N ARG A 146 -2.26 48.92 31.16
CA ARG A 146 -2.02 50.25 30.57
C ARG A 146 -3.32 51.07 30.48
N GLN A 147 -4.45 50.44 30.15
CA GLN A 147 -5.74 51.14 30.07
C GLN A 147 -6.31 51.50 31.46
N LYS A 148 -6.21 50.60 32.45
CA LYS A 148 -6.84 50.80 33.77
C LYS A 148 -6.01 51.61 34.75
N SER A 149 -4.69 51.55 34.67
CA SER A 149 -3.79 52.14 35.67
C SER A 149 -2.51 52.69 35.02
N PRO A 150 -2.62 53.72 34.16
CA PRO A 150 -1.48 54.24 33.40
C PRO A 150 -0.37 54.85 34.26
N SER A 151 -0.67 55.25 35.50
CA SER A 151 0.30 55.82 36.45
C SER A 151 1.10 54.78 37.22
N ASP A 152 0.69 53.50 37.22
CA ASP A 152 1.37 52.42 37.93
C ASP A 152 2.55 51.88 37.11
N ARG A 153 3.60 52.71 37.01
CA ARG A 153 4.79 52.40 36.22
C ARG A 153 5.49 51.12 36.66
N GLN A 154 5.46 50.81 37.96
CA GLN A 154 6.14 49.62 38.49
C GLN A 154 5.44 48.34 38.01
N MET A 155 4.11 48.26 38.12
CA MET A 155 3.39 47.09 37.63
C MET A 155 3.44 46.96 36.10
N ILE A 156 3.41 48.08 35.36
CA ILE A 156 3.56 48.07 33.90
C ILE A 156 4.93 47.49 33.51
N SER A 157 6.02 47.93 34.15
CA SER A 157 7.36 47.41 33.87
C SER A 157 7.52 45.91 34.16
N GLN A 158 6.88 45.41 35.23
CA GLN A 158 6.87 43.98 35.52
C GLN A 158 6.07 43.16 34.48
N ALA A 159 4.93 43.70 34.02
CA ALA A 159 4.14 43.08 32.97
C ALA A 159 4.89 43.08 31.63
N GLU A 160 5.60 44.16 31.28
CA GLU A 160 6.47 44.23 30.10
C GLU A 160 7.56 43.17 30.13
N THR A 161 8.22 42.98 31.28
CA THR A 161 9.22 41.91 31.45
C THR A 161 8.60 40.51 31.25
N SER A 162 7.36 40.32 31.70
CA SER A 162 6.64 39.05 31.55
C SER A 162 6.26 38.78 30.09
N VAL A 163 5.83 39.82 29.35
CA VAL A 163 5.59 39.76 27.90
C VAL A 163 6.88 39.45 27.16
N GLN A 164 7.98 40.14 27.48
CA GLN A 164 9.27 39.91 26.83
C GLN A 164 9.73 38.46 26.99
N ARG A 165 9.60 37.90 28.20
CA ARG A 165 9.93 36.48 28.43
C ARG A 165 9.03 35.54 27.62
N ALA A 166 7.71 35.77 27.64
CA ALA A 166 6.77 34.94 26.91
C ALA A 166 6.97 35.01 25.39
N SER A 167 7.37 36.16 24.87
CA SER A 167 7.67 36.36 23.46
C SER A 167 8.96 35.66 23.03
N VAL A 168 10.03 35.77 23.83
CA VAL A 168 11.27 35.00 23.60
C VAL A 168 11.00 33.49 23.60
N ASP A 169 10.17 33.00 24.54
CA ASP A 169 9.76 31.61 24.57
C ASP A 169 8.96 31.20 23.33
N ALA A 170 8.00 32.04 22.90
CA ALA A 170 7.20 31.81 21.71
C ALA A 170 8.06 31.72 20.45
N SER A 171 8.90 32.75 20.18
CA SER A 171 9.78 32.77 19.00
C SER A 171 10.71 31.56 18.95
N ARG A 172 11.28 31.15 20.10
CA ARG A 172 12.11 29.95 20.18
C ARG A 172 11.32 28.70 19.79
N THR A 173 10.09 28.54 20.30
CA THR A 173 9.26 27.38 20.00
C THR A 173 8.72 27.39 18.56
N THR A 174 8.49 28.57 17.97
CA THR A 174 8.11 28.71 16.55
C THR A 174 9.20 28.12 15.67
N HIS A 175 10.45 28.51 15.89
CA HIS A 175 11.57 28.02 15.09
C HIS A 175 11.78 26.50 15.23
N GLN A 176 11.67 25.97 16.45
CA GLN A 176 11.73 24.52 16.69
C GLN A 176 10.60 23.77 15.98
N LEU A 177 9.39 24.35 15.94
CA LEU A 177 8.26 23.76 15.24
C LEU A 177 8.48 23.76 13.73
N GLU A 178 9.02 24.84 13.16
CA GLU A 178 9.37 24.93 11.75
C GLU A 178 10.34 23.83 11.32
N GLU A 179 11.46 23.67 12.03
CA GLU A 179 12.47 22.65 11.73
C GLU A 179 11.91 21.23 11.81
N MET A 180 11.07 20.98 12.83
CA MET A 180 10.45 19.67 13.03
C MET A 180 9.43 19.35 11.93
N ILE A 181 8.60 20.32 11.53
CA ILE A 181 7.61 20.13 10.46
C ILE A 181 8.29 20.01 9.10
N ASP A 182 9.36 20.76 8.85
CA ASP A 182 10.18 20.62 7.65
C ASP A 182 10.80 19.21 7.58
N THR A 183 11.38 18.73 8.69
CA THR A 183 11.92 17.37 8.79
C THR A 183 10.84 16.32 8.56
N PHE A 184 9.68 16.46 9.20
CA PHE A 184 8.53 15.56 9.02
C PHE A 184 8.08 15.53 7.55
N GLN A 185 7.94 16.70 6.91
CA GLN A 185 7.48 16.81 5.53
C GLN A 185 8.50 16.19 4.56
N LYS A 186 9.80 16.46 4.75
CA LYS A 186 10.87 15.86 3.95
C LYS A 186 10.89 14.34 4.06
N GLN A 187 10.78 13.82 5.28
CA GLN A 187 10.75 12.37 5.53
C GLN A 187 9.51 11.72 4.90
N LYS A 188 8.33 12.32 5.10
CA LYS A 188 7.06 11.87 4.53
C LYS A 188 7.12 11.73 3.02
N LEU A 189 7.67 12.73 2.32
CA LEU A 189 7.76 12.71 0.86
C LEU A 189 8.69 11.60 0.36
N LYS A 190 9.87 11.44 0.99
CA LYS A 190 10.82 10.38 0.63
C LYS A 190 10.26 8.99 0.88
N ASP A 191 9.64 8.78 2.03
CA ASP A 191 9.11 7.47 2.38
C ASP A 191 7.88 7.12 1.53
N LEU A 192 7.00 8.08 1.25
CA LEU A 192 5.87 7.82 0.36
C LEU A 192 6.35 7.42 -1.03
N GLN A 193 7.35 8.13 -1.59
CA GLN A 193 7.96 7.75 -2.86
C GLN A 193 8.49 6.32 -2.79
N LYS A 194 9.27 6.01 -1.75
CA LYS A 194 9.85 4.67 -1.58
C LYS A 194 8.79 3.59 -1.47
N ILE A 195 7.75 3.80 -0.67
CA ILE A 195 6.68 2.82 -0.43
C ILE A 195 5.89 2.54 -1.71
N LEU A 196 5.59 3.57 -2.48
CA LEU A 196 4.92 3.41 -3.77
C LEU A 196 5.83 2.73 -4.81
N SER A 197 7.13 3.05 -4.82
CA SER A 197 8.10 2.35 -5.67
C SER A 197 8.26 0.87 -5.29
N ASP A 198 8.29 0.56 -3.99
CA ASP A 198 8.33 -0.82 -3.50
C ASP A 198 7.06 -1.58 -3.93
N PHE A 199 5.88 -0.98 -3.75
CA PHE A 199 4.60 -1.56 -4.19
C PHE A 199 4.64 -1.94 -5.68
N VAL A 200 4.97 -0.98 -6.55
CA VAL A 200 5.03 -1.23 -8.00
C VAL A 200 6.06 -2.30 -8.33
N THR A 201 7.23 -2.28 -7.70
CA THR A 201 8.29 -3.27 -7.96
C THR A 201 7.86 -4.68 -7.55
N ILE A 202 7.15 -4.82 -6.43
CA ILE A 202 6.65 -6.11 -5.95
C ILE A 202 5.64 -6.69 -6.94
N GLU A 203 4.66 -5.89 -7.35
CA GLU A 203 3.63 -6.28 -8.34
C GLU A 203 4.27 -6.65 -9.68
N MET A 204 5.23 -5.85 -10.16
CA MET A 204 5.95 -6.15 -11.41
C MET A 204 6.68 -7.49 -11.35
N VAL A 205 7.36 -7.79 -10.24
CA VAL A 205 8.06 -9.06 -10.06
C VAL A 205 7.09 -10.23 -10.05
N PHE A 206 5.96 -10.11 -9.34
CA PHE A 206 4.92 -11.13 -9.33
C PHE A 206 4.35 -11.35 -10.74
N HIS A 207 3.91 -10.30 -11.41
CA HIS A 207 3.33 -10.39 -12.75
C HIS A 207 4.30 -10.96 -13.78
N ALA A 208 5.58 -10.57 -13.76
CA ALA A 208 6.57 -11.14 -14.65
C ALA A 208 6.72 -12.65 -14.45
N LYS A 209 6.73 -13.12 -13.19
CA LYS A 209 6.78 -14.55 -12.87
C LYS A 209 5.50 -15.29 -13.21
N ALA A 210 4.34 -14.67 -13.01
CA ALA A 210 3.07 -15.25 -13.40
C ALA A 210 3.01 -15.45 -14.93
N VAL A 211 3.42 -14.44 -15.72
CA VAL A 211 3.46 -14.55 -17.19
C VAL A 211 4.42 -15.66 -17.64
N GLU A 212 5.61 -15.75 -17.05
CA GLU A 212 6.59 -16.80 -17.33
C GLU A 212 5.99 -18.20 -17.11
N VAL A 213 5.38 -18.43 -15.94
CA VAL A 213 4.79 -19.74 -15.58
C VAL A 213 3.56 -20.04 -16.42
N TYR A 214 2.63 -19.09 -16.59
CA TYR A 214 1.43 -19.32 -17.39
C TYR A 214 1.75 -19.56 -18.86
N SER A 215 2.83 -18.98 -19.40
CA SER A 215 3.28 -19.29 -20.76
C SER A 215 3.74 -20.75 -20.89
N SER A 216 4.45 -21.28 -19.89
CA SER A 216 4.82 -22.70 -19.81
C SER A 216 3.60 -23.61 -19.66
N ALA A 217 2.66 -23.23 -18.80
CA ALA A 217 1.42 -23.96 -18.58
C ALA A 217 0.59 -24.03 -19.86
N PHE A 218 0.50 -22.93 -20.61
CA PHE A 218 -0.18 -22.88 -21.89
C PHE A 218 0.45 -23.81 -22.93
N GLN A 219 1.78 -23.82 -23.03
CA GLN A 219 2.49 -24.75 -23.93
C GLN A 219 2.25 -26.22 -23.56
N SER A 220 2.20 -26.52 -22.26
CA SER A 220 1.90 -27.88 -21.77
C SER A 220 0.48 -28.32 -22.16
N LEU A 221 -0.50 -27.42 -22.05
CA LEU A 221 -1.87 -27.67 -22.50
C LEU A 221 -1.98 -27.82 -24.02
N ASP A 222 -1.27 -26.99 -24.79
CA ASP A 222 -1.25 -27.03 -26.26
C ASP A 222 -0.62 -28.33 -26.78
N SER A 223 0.33 -28.90 -26.03
CA SER A 223 0.99 -30.17 -26.38
C SER A 223 0.16 -31.44 -26.08
N TYR A 224 -1.07 -31.30 -25.57
CA TYR A 224 -1.95 -32.44 -25.25
C TYR A 224 -2.29 -33.28 -26.49
N ASP A 225 -1.97 -34.57 -26.45
CA ASP A 225 -2.23 -35.51 -27.54
C ASP A 225 -3.63 -36.15 -27.41
N LEU A 226 -4.65 -35.47 -27.95
CA LEU A 226 -6.03 -35.94 -27.93
C LEU A 226 -6.20 -37.33 -28.56
N GLU A 227 -5.51 -37.62 -29.68
CA GLU A 227 -5.72 -38.91 -30.36
C GLU A 227 -5.16 -40.06 -29.53
N ARG A 228 -3.96 -39.90 -28.94
CA ARG A 228 -3.41 -40.90 -28.01
C ARG A 228 -4.35 -41.15 -26.83
N ASP A 229 -4.93 -40.10 -26.27
CA ASP A 229 -5.83 -40.21 -25.13
C ASP A 229 -7.15 -40.95 -25.51
N LEU A 230 -7.65 -40.73 -26.72
CA LEU A 230 -8.81 -41.44 -27.28
C LEU A 230 -8.49 -42.90 -27.65
N GLU A 231 -7.29 -43.19 -28.15
CA GLU A 231 -6.82 -44.55 -28.40
C GLU A 231 -6.79 -45.36 -27.10
N ASP A 232 -6.25 -44.78 -26.02
CA ASP A 232 -6.24 -45.37 -24.68
C ASP A 232 -7.67 -45.62 -24.16
N PHE A 233 -8.59 -44.67 -24.37
CA PHE A 233 -10.00 -44.84 -24.03
C PHE A 233 -10.66 -45.98 -24.81
N ARG A 234 -10.45 -46.03 -26.14
CA ARG A 234 -10.99 -47.08 -27.02
C ARG A 234 -10.44 -48.44 -26.61
N ALA A 235 -9.14 -48.57 -26.34
CA ALA A 235 -8.52 -49.82 -25.89
C ALA A 235 -9.16 -50.36 -24.60
N LYS A 236 -9.40 -49.47 -23.62
CA LYS A 236 -10.06 -49.84 -22.35
C LYS A 236 -11.53 -50.24 -22.54
N THR A 237 -12.28 -49.50 -23.35
CA THR A 237 -13.72 -49.74 -23.57
C THR A 237 -14.02 -50.98 -24.39
N HIS A 238 -13.15 -51.34 -25.34
CA HIS A 238 -13.33 -52.52 -26.18
C HIS A 238 -12.85 -53.82 -25.51
N GLY A 239 -12.40 -53.77 -24.25
CA GLY A 239 -12.01 -54.95 -23.49
C GLY A 239 -10.82 -55.69 -24.08
N VAL A 240 -10.00 -55.02 -24.91
CA VAL A 240 -8.74 -55.57 -25.41
C VAL A 240 -7.71 -55.50 -24.29
N TYR A 241 -7.96 -56.24 -23.19
CA TYR A 241 -6.88 -56.75 -22.35
C TYR A 241 -6.21 -57.91 -23.11
N GLY A 242 -5.68 -57.60 -24.28
CA GLY A 242 -4.84 -58.49 -25.05
C GLY A 242 -3.43 -58.40 -24.51
N HIS A 243 -3.13 -59.22 -23.51
CA HIS A 243 -1.81 -59.82 -23.30
C HIS A 243 -0.63 -58.92 -23.71
N HIS A 244 -0.27 -57.94 -22.87
CA HIS A 244 1.15 -57.59 -22.81
C HIS A 244 1.84 -58.83 -22.25
N ASP A 245 2.40 -59.64 -23.15
CA ASP A 245 3.42 -60.60 -22.81
C ASP A 245 4.38 -59.91 -21.84
N ALA A 246 4.41 -60.43 -20.61
CA ALA A 246 5.52 -60.22 -19.70
C ALA A 246 6.74 -60.81 -20.40
N ARG A 247 7.37 -60.02 -21.28
CA ARG A 247 8.63 -60.37 -21.91
C ARG A 247 9.68 -60.26 -20.80
N PRO A 248 10.31 -61.36 -20.36
CA PRO A 248 11.37 -61.28 -19.38
C PRO A 248 12.49 -60.45 -20.00
N LEU A 249 12.90 -59.38 -19.32
CA LEU A 249 14.15 -58.70 -19.60
C LEU A 249 15.26 -59.78 -19.56
N LYS A 250 15.82 -60.11 -20.72
CA LYS A 250 17.05 -60.90 -20.77
C LYS A 250 18.20 -60.00 -20.36
N ASP A 251 18.88 -60.41 -19.31
CA ASP A 251 20.20 -59.92 -18.94
C ASP A 251 21.15 -59.90 -20.14
N THR A 252 21.78 -58.75 -20.37
CA THR A 252 23.11 -58.66 -20.99
C THR A 252 23.84 -57.47 -20.37
N THR A 253 24.54 -57.79 -19.28
CA THR A 253 25.88 -57.35 -18.82
C THR A 253 26.42 -55.93 -19.08
N PRO A 254 27.26 -55.41 -18.15
CA PRO A 254 27.47 -53.98 -17.89
C PRO A 254 28.72 -53.40 -18.57
N SER A 255 28.76 -52.07 -18.74
CA SER A 255 29.98 -51.23 -18.74
C SER A 255 29.66 -49.74 -18.97
N PRO A 256 30.54 -48.78 -18.62
CA PRO A 256 31.33 -48.68 -17.39
C PRO A 256 31.11 -47.32 -16.69
N THR A 257 31.32 -47.33 -15.38
CA THR A 257 31.35 -46.17 -14.48
C THR A 257 32.62 -45.34 -14.68
N VAL A 258 32.49 -44.01 -14.74
CA VAL A 258 33.44 -43.06 -14.10
C VAL A 258 32.76 -41.69 -13.85
N PRO A 259 33.25 -40.89 -12.90
CA PRO A 259 32.41 -40.18 -11.95
C PRO A 259 32.54 -38.65 -12.10
N TRP A 260 31.53 -37.90 -11.64
CA TRP A 260 31.80 -36.52 -11.23
C TRP A 260 31.16 -36.21 -9.89
N SER A 261 32.01 -35.66 -9.02
CA SER A 261 31.81 -35.36 -7.62
C SER A 261 31.13 -34.00 -7.42
N LEU A 262 30.22 -33.96 -6.44
CA LEU A 262 30.00 -32.93 -5.42
C LEU A 262 30.45 -31.48 -5.71
N ALA A 263 29.49 -30.55 -5.66
CA ALA A 263 29.55 -29.37 -4.77
C ALA A 263 28.17 -28.68 -4.70
N GLY A 264 27.61 -28.54 -3.50
CA GLY A 264 26.38 -27.78 -3.28
C GLY A 264 25.67 -28.18 -1.99
N GLN A 265 26.24 -27.78 -0.86
CA GLN A 265 25.65 -27.96 0.48
C GLN A 265 24.24 -27.36 0.53
N SER A 266 23.27 -28.12 1.02
CA SER A 266 22.07 -27.55 1.65
C SER A 266 21.79 -28.30 2.93
N THR A 267 22.01 -27.59 4.04
CA THR A 267 21.71 -27.99 5.41
C THR A 267 20.19 -28.11 5.58
N GLN A 268 19.70 -29.33 5.79
CA GLN A 268 18.35 -29.55 6.28
C GLN A 268 18.35 -29.41 7.81
N THR A 269 17.80 -28.30 8.31
CA THR A 269 17.33 -28.20 9.70
C THR A 269 15.96 -28.83 9.81
N ALA A 270 15.88 -29.93 10.58
CA ALA A 270 14.64 -30.53 11.02
C ALA A 270 13.92 -29.59 11.99
N ILE A 271 12.65 -29.25 11.71
CA ILE A 271 11.74 -28.70 12.71
C ILE A 271 10.55 -29.65 12.85
N GLN A 272 10.51 -30.19 14.06
CA GLN A 272 9.55 -31.07 14.68
C GLN A 272 8.16 -30.41 14.70
N SER A 273 7.18 -31.07 14.11
CA SER A 273 5.77 -30.72 14.20
C SER A 273 5.28 -30.89 15.64
N GLN A 274 4.97 -29.77 16.29
CA GLN A 274 4.06 -29.77 17.44
C GLN A 274 2.67 -29.41 16.94
N ARG A 275 1.80 -30.40 17.06
CA ARG A 275 0.34 -30.31 17.00
C ARG A 275 -0.14 -29.42 18.13
N GLY A 276 -0.77 -28.30 17.79
CA GLY A 276 -1.58 -27.47 18.68
C GLY A 276 -2.93 -27.24 18.01
N GLU A 277 -3.98 -27.66 18.68
CA GLU A 277 -5.38 -27.42 18.36
C GLU A 277 -5.73 -25.94 18.66
N GLU A 278 -6.94 -25.50 18.25
CA GLU A 278 -7.57 -24.15 18.37
C GLU A 278 -7.55 -23.34 17.04
N GLU A 279 -8.63 -22.75 16.54
CA GLU A 279 -10.05 -22.68 16.89
C GLU A 279 -10.80 -22.29 15.59
N GLU A 280 -12.00 -22.85 15.41
CA GLU A 280 -12.94 -22.50 14.35
C GLU A 280 -13.49 -21.10 14.61
N SER A 281 -12.98 -20.09 13.91
CA SER A 281 -13.61 -18.76 13.88
C SER A 281 -14.50 -18.66 12.64
N THR A 282 -15.80 -18.75 12.91
CA THR A 282 -16.86 -18.37 11.98
C THR A 282 -16.78 -16.87 11.74
N ASP A 283 -16.27 -16.43 10.58
CA ASP A 283 -16.36 -15.02 10.19
C ASP A 283 -17.40 -14.84 9.09
N HIS A 284 -18.35 -13.97 9.41
CA HIS A 284 -19.55 -13.70 8.64
C HIS A 284 -19.19 -13.12 7.26
N SER A 285 -19.75 -13.72 6.21
CA SER A 285 -19.85 -13.12 4.89
C SER A 285 -20.52 -11.75 4.99
N ALA A 286 -19.73 -10.68 4.92
CA ALA A 286 -20.22 -9.38 4.54
C ALA A 286 -20.24 -9.31 3.00
N GLU A 287 -21.40 -8.91 2.51
CA GLU A 287 -21.87 -8.85 1.13
C GLU A 287 -20.86 -8.23 0.15
N GLU A 288 -20.81 -8.79 -1.06
CA GLU A 288 -20.21 -8.15 -2.22
C GLU A 288 -21.14 -7.02 -2.69
N ASP A 289 -20.66 -5.77 -2.69
CA ASP A 289 -21.35 -4.66 -3.36
C ASP A 289 -21.37 -4.93 -4.88
N PRO A 290 -22.53 -4.85 -5.55
CA PRO A 290 -22.59 -4.97 -6.99
C PRO A 290 -22.03 -3.72 -7.66
N VAL A 291 -21.15 -3.95 -8.64
CA VAL A 291 -20.55 -2.92 -9.49
C VAL A 291 -21.66 -2.23 -10.29
N GLU A 292 -21.89 -0.93 -10.05
CA GLU A 292 -22.85 -0.14 -10.85
C GLU A 292 -22.33 0.03 -12.28
N ASP A 293 -23.20 -0.38 -13.21
CA ASP A 293 -23.07 -0.29 -14.67
C ASP A 293 -23.11 1.19 -15.12
N LEU A 294 -22.05 1.66 -15.77
CA LEU A 294 -21.99 3.00 -16.34
C LEU A 294 -22.72 3.03 -17.69
N THR A 295 -24.04 3.23 -17.65
CA THR A 295 -24.82 3.68 -18.81
C THR A 295 -25.78 4.81 -18.41
N GLY A 296 -25.60 6.01 -18.98
CA GLY A 296 -26.58 7.09 -18.80
C GLY A 296 -26.15 8.52 -19.16
N GLN A 297 -26.07 8.79 -20.46
CA GLN A 297 -26.48 10.03 -21.17
C GLN A 297 -26.29 11.42 -20.52
N GLY A 298 -25.55 12.27 -21.23
CA GLY A 298 -25.69 13.73 -21.18
C GLY A 298 -25.86 14.30 -22.60
N GLN A 299 -27.10 14.37 -23.08
CA GLN A 299 -27.48 15.18 -24.25
C GLN A 299 -27.61 16.65 -23.83
N THR A 300 -26.88 17.53 -24.50
CA THR A 300 -26.99 18.99 -24.38
C THR A 300 -27.99 19.54 -25.40
N PRO A 301 -28.88 20.48 -25.04
CA PRO A 301 -29.62 21.27 -26.02
C PRO A 301 -28.85 22.54 -26.38
N HIS A 302 -28.75 22.80 -27.69
CA HIS A 302 -28.28 24.05 -28.30
C HIS A 302 -29.28 25.20 -28.06
N PRO A 303 -28.85 26.46 -27.90
CA PRO A 303 -29.74 27.61 -27.92
C PRO A 303 -29.85 28.20 -29.34
N GLU A 304 -31.08 28.40 -29.82
CA GLU A 304 -31.39 29.28 -30.96
C GLU A 304 -31.85 30.65 -30.45
N GLY A 305 -31.40 31.71 -31.12
CA GLY A 305 -32.11 32.99 -31.13
C GLY A 305 -31.25 34.24 -30.98
N GLN A 306 -30.58 34.65 -32.08
CA GLN A 306 -30.37 36.07 -32.38
C GLN A 306 -30.02 36.26 -33.87
N SER A 307 -31.03 36.65 -34.66
CA SER A 307 -30.83 37.41 -35.90
C SER A 307 -32.08 38.24 -36.17
N SER A 308 -31.97 39.56 -36.01
CA SER A 308 -32.85 40.55 -36.65
C SER A 308 -32.03 41.29 -37.71
N PRO A 309 -32.66 41.73 -38.83
CA PRO A 309 -31.96 42.36 -39.93
C PRO A 309 -31.92 43.88 -39.78
N VAL A 310 -30.75 44.49 -39.98
CA VAL A 310 -30.49 45.74 -40.74
C VAL A 310 -29.07 45.64 -41.30
#